data_AF-A0A7G5C9C7-F1
#
_entry.id   AF-A0A7G5C9C7-F1
#
_cell.length_a   1.000
_cell.length_b   1.000
_cell.length_c   1.000
_cell.angle_alpha   90.00
_cell.angle_beta   90.00
_cell.angle_gamma   90.00
#
_symmetry.space_group_name_H-M   'P 1'
#
loop_
_entity.id
_entity.type
_entity.pdbx_description
1 polymer ?
#
loop_
_entity_poly.entity_id
_entity_poly.type
_entity_poly.pdbx_seq_one_letter_code
_entity_poly.pdbx_strand_id
1 'polypeptide(L)'
;MNFLKFIELCFKTVMPGCEYNNYQYIKIIADRLEASSAGEVRRIIFNMPPRSMKSMCVSVAWPAWILGNQPTARIIVASYSQRLSEKHSLDTRCVMQSSWYRKLFPEVELSKDQNTKYKFQTVQRGYRIATSVGGTLTGEGGDFIIVDDPLSSTQALSETFRKCAINWFDQTLVTRLNDRKKGVIVLVMHRLHQEDLTEHLLSKPRNIWHHICLPMVSENNEIIYSIRKPIPLVPVIRVTANKYTSTASRAASARILYLRKEGQLLYPLDEGKEEIEMIKAELGSYAFAAQYQQNPLPLSSGIVKQEWLKRYKNVPDNLSHVTQSWDTAVSISDSSGFSVCTTWAKADNKFYLLDVYRAKLEYPKLKEQVLSLAARWKPHAILIEAKTSGQQLIQELKTNSDLPVIEIVPHSGKLARFYRIVPIIESGKVFLPHQAVWLSDFEYEILMFPEARHDDQVDSTVQYLQWVRDSSSRVAALRAL
;
A
#
# COMPACT_ATOMS: atom_id res chain seq x y z
N MET A 1 11.27 -24.59 -23.80
CA MET A 1 10.80 -23.26 -23.35
C MET A 1 11.32 -23.04 -21.93
N ASN A 2 11.84 -21.87 -21.58
CA ASN A 2 12.13 -21.53 -20.16
C ASN A 2 11.03 -20.62 -19.61
N PHE A 3 10.96 -20.47 -18.29
CA PHE A 3 9.87 -19.70 -17.69
C PHE A 3 9.93 -18.20 -18.02
N LEU A 4 11.12 -17.63 -18.22
CA LEU A 4 11.27 -16.23 -18.63
C LEU A 4 10.58 -15.93 -19.97
N LYS A 5 10.76 -16.79 -20.99
CA LYS A 5 10.08 -16.64 -22.28
C LYS A 5 8.59 -16.96 -22.18
N PHE A 6 8.21 -17.86 -21.28
CA PHE A 6 6.81 -18.14 -20.97
C PHE A 6 6.10 -16.90 -20.39
N ILE A 7 6.73 -16.16 -19.47
CA ILE A 7 6.22 -14.90 -18.91
C ILE A 7 5.90 -13.89 -20.03
N GLU A 8 6.78 -13.73 -21.03
CA GLU A 8 6.55 -12.85 -22.17
C GLU A 8 5.28 -13.25 -22.97
N LEU A 9 5.09 -14.55 -23.23
CA LEU A 9 3.91 -15.04 -23.94
C LEU A 9 2.64 -14.85 -23.13
N CYS A 10 2.70 -15.08 -21.81
CA CYS A 10 1.60 -14.78 -20.89
C CYS A 10 1.22 -13.31 -20.96
N PHE A 11 2.20 -12.40 -20.84
CA PHE A 11 1.98 -10.96 -20.90
C PHE A 11 1.25 -10.55 -22.17
N LYS A 12 1.74 -10.98 -23.34
CA LYS A 12 1.12 -10.68 -24.64
C LYS A 12 -0.32 -11.21 -24.76
N THR A 13 -0.62 -12.29 -24.04
CA THR A 13 -1.97 -12.89 -24.03
C THR A 13 -2.94 -12.11 -23.14
N VAL A 14 -2.49 -11.68 -21.94
CA VAL A 14 -3.36 -11.03 -20.95
C VAL A 14 -3.47 -9.51 -21.13
N MET A 15 -2.48 -8.89 -21.76
CA MET A 15 -2.44 -7.45 -22.05
C MET A 15 -2.19 -7.22 -23.54
N PRO A 16 -3.17 -7.56 -24.41
CA PRO A 16 -3.05 -7.28 -25.84
C PRO A 16 -2.92 -5.76 -26.05
N GLY A 17 -1.95 -5.34 -26.86
CA GLY A 17 -1.69 -3.94 -27.18
C GLY A 17 -0.67 -3.22 -26.29
N CYS A 18 -0.19 -3.87 -25.21
CA CYS A 18 0.94 -3.35 -24.43
C CYS A 18 2.26 -3.95 -24.91
N GLU A 19 3.32 -3.14 -24.96
CA GLU A 19 4.66 -3.64 -25.23
C GLU A 19 5.21 -4.39 -24.02
N TYR A 20 5.78 -5.58 -24.25
CA TYR A 20 6.45 -6.32 -23.20
C TYR A 20 7.86 -5.78 -22.99
N ASN A 21 8.07 -5.14 -21.85
CA ASN A 21 9.39 -4.67 -21.47
C ASN A 21 10.19 -5.78 -20.79
N ASN A 22 11.30 -6.17 -21.40
CA ASN A 22 12.19 -7.23 -20.88
C ASN A 22 13.11 -6.72 -19.77
N TYR A 23 12.52 -6.31 -18.64
CA TYR A 23 13.29 -5.79 -17.52
C TYR A 23 14.18 -6.86 -16.90
N GLN A 24 15.42 -6.48 -16.57
CA GLN A 24 16.41 -7.41 -16.04
C GLN A 24 15.96 -8.08 -14.74
N TYR A 25 15.23 -7.37 -13.88
CA TYR A 25 14.74 -7.93 -12.61
C TYR A 25 13.71 -9.05 -12.80
N ILE A 26 13.01 -9.13 -13.94
CA ILE A 26 12.08 -10.23 -14.25
C ILE A 26 12.85 -11.56 -14.32
N LYS A 27 14.14 -11.53 -14.71
CA LYS A 27 15.03 -12.69 -14.69
C LYS A 27 15.23 -13.23 -13.26
N ILE A 28 15.26 -12.35 -12.26
CA ILE A 28 15.36 -12.75 -10.84
C ILE A 28 14.09 -13.49 -10.43
N ILE A 29 12.92 -12.93 -10.75
CA ILE A 29 11.62 -13.53 -10.45
C ILE A 29 11.54 -14.91 -11.11
N ALA A 30 11.85 -15.00 -12.41
CA ALA A 30 11.80 -16.25 -13.15
C ALA A 30 12.76 -17.31 -12.56
N ASP A 31 14.00 -16.93 -12.25
CA ASP A 31 14.99 -17.84 -11.66
C ASP A 31 14.54 -18.43 -10.32
N ARG A 32 13.96 -17.58 -9.47
CA ARG A 32 13.46 -17.97 -8.14
C ARG A 32 12.24 -18.87 -8.22
N LEU A 33 11.30 -18.54 -9.10
CA LEU A 33 10.09 -19.32 -9.30
C LEU A 33 10.38 -20.67 -9.98
N GLU A 34 11.35 -20.74 -10.90
CA GLU A 34 11.83 -22.01 -11.46
C GLU A 34 12.50 -22.88 -10.39
N ALA A 35 13.36 -22.31 -9.54
CA ALA A 35 13.95 -23.02 -8.41
C ALA A 35 12.88 -23.52 -7.42
N SER A 36 11.80 -22.76 -7.24
CA SER A 36 10.64 -23.19 -6.46
C SER A 36 9.86 -24.32 -7.09
N SER A 37 9.59 -24.27 -8.39
CA SER A 37 8.96 -25.39 -9.11
C SER A 37 9.79 -26.67 -9.06
N ALA A 38 11.12 -26.56 -9.01
CA ALA A 38 12.03 -27.70 -8.82
C ALA A 38 12.14 -28.17 -7.35
N GLY A 39 11.50 -27.48 -6.41
CA GLY A 39 11.55 -27.82 -4.98
C GLY A 39 12.88 -27.46 -4.29
N GLU A 40 13.74 -26.66 -4.93
CA GLU A 40 15.03 -26.19 -4.40
C GLU A 40 14.82 -25.09 -3.35
N VAL A 41 13.84 -24.21 -3.59
CA VAL A 41 13.48 -23.11 -2.67
C VAL A 41 11.98 -23.15 -2.39
N ARG A 42 11.60 -23.16 -1.11
CA ARG A 42 10.19 -23.37 -0.70
C ARG A 42 9.53 -22.15 -0.10
N ARG A 43 10.29 -21.13 0.27
CA ARG A 43 9.82 -19.93 0.97
C ARG A 43 10.47 -18.74 0.31
N ILE A 44 9.69 -17.95 -0.43
CA ILE A 44 10.19 -16.77 -1.17
C ILE A 44 9.35 -15.55 -0.81
N ILE A 45 10.02 -14.42 -0.60
CA ILE A 45 9.38 -13.10 -0.48
C ILE A 45 9.91 -12.21 -1.59
N PHE A 46 9.02 -11.61 -2.37
CA PHE A 46 9.32 -10.52 -3.28
C PHE A 46 8.72 -9.23 -2.74
N ASN A 47 9.56 -8.27 -2.37
CA ASN A 47 9.17 -6.89 -2.11
C ASN A 47 9.57 -6.00 -3.28
N MET A 48 8.59 -5.53 -4.02
CA MET A 48 8.81 -4.74 -5.23
C MET A 48 7.71 -3.68 -5.40
N PRO A 49 8.04 -2.48 -5.93
CA PRO A 49 7.10 -1.40 -6.18
C PRO A 49 5.85 -1.82 -6.97
N PRO A 50 4.77 -1.02 -6.94
CA PRO A 50 3.68 -1.11 -7.91
C PRO A 50 4.20 -1.11 -9.36
N ARG A 51 3.39 -1.57 -10.33
CA ARG A 51 3.73 -1.57 -11.77
C ARG A 51 5.01 -2.32 -12.18
N SER A 52 5.61 -3.09 -11.28
CA SER A 52 6.78 -3.94 -11.56
C SER A 52 6.47 -5.26 -12.28
N MET A 53 5.21 -5.52 -12.68
CA MET A 53 4.72 -6.79 -13.23
C MET A 53 4.80 -8.00 -12.29
N LYS A 54 5.08 -7.78 -11.00
CA LYS A 54 5.26 -8.84 -9.98
C LYS A 54 4.07 -9.82 -9.91
N SER A 55 2.84 -9.32 -9.86
CA SER A 55 1.62 -10.15 -9.79
C SER A 55 1.35 -10.91 -11.10
N MET A 56 1.69 -10.33 -12.25
CA MET A 56 1.58 -11.06 -13.54
C MET A 56 2.55 -12.25 -13.55
N CYS A 57 3.79 -12.05 -13.11
CA CYS A 57 4.78 -13.12 -13.06
C CYS A 57 4.38 -14.22 -12.05
N VAL A 58 4.04 -13.83 -10.82
CA VAL A 58 3.86 -14.74 -9.68
C VAL A 58 2.46 -15.35 -9.60
N SER A 59 1.40 -14.58 -9.91
CA SER A 59 0.00 -14.97 -9.65
C SER A 59 -0.77 -15.40 -10.90
N VAL A 60 -0.19 -15.17 -12.09
CA VAL A 60 -0.79 -15.51 -13.40
C VAL A 60 0.11 -16.48 -14.17
N ALA A 61 1.31 -16.04 -14.55
CA ALA A 61 2.22 -16.84 -15.38
C ALA A 61 2.70 -18.09 -14.63
N TRP A 62 3.11 -17.97 -13.36
CA TRP A 62 3.65 -19.10 -12.62
C TRP A 62 2.62 -20.21 -12.34
N PRO A 63 1.37 -19.94 -11.94
CA PRO A 63 0.34 -20.97 -11.84
C PRO A 63 0.06 -21.70 -13.16
N ALA A 64 0.01 -20.97 -14.28
CA ALA A 64 -0.14 -21.59 -15.61
C ALA A 64 1.08 -22.47 -15.93
N TRP A 65 2.30 -22.02 -15.63
CA TRP A 65 3.51 -22.82 -15.82
C TRP A 65 3.53 -24.08 -14.96
N ILE A 66 3.15 -23.99 -13.69
CA ILE A 66 3.05 -25.15 -12.79
C ILE A 66 2.06 -26.16 -13.35
N LEU A 67 0.82 -25.75 -13.68
CA LEU A 67 -0.19 -26.68 -14.20
C LEU A 67 0.17 -27.25 -15.58
N GLY A 68 0.94 -26.51 -16.38
CA GLY A 68 1.49 -26.98 -17.65
C GLY A 68 2.44 -28.17 -17.47
N ASN A 69 3.37 -28.06 -16.50
CA ASN A 69 4.39 -29.07 -16.24
C ASN A 69 3.94 -30.17 -15.26
N GLN A 70 2.99 -29.85 -14.37
CA GLN A 70 2.45 -30.73 -13.35
C GLN A 70 0.93 -30.56 -13.28
N PRO A 71 0.17 -31.25 -14.14
CA PRO A 71 -1.28 -31.09 -14.25
C PRO A 71 -2.04 -31.58 -13.01
N THR A 72 -1.38 -32.29 -12.09
CA THR A 72 -1.96 -32.74 -10.82
C THR A 72 -1.76 -31.75 -9.67
N ALA A 73 -0.97 -30.69 -9.86
CA ALA A 73 -0.63 -29.74 -8.82
C ALA A 73 -1.85 -28.96 -8.31
N ARG A 74 -1.86 -28.65 -7.02
CA ARG A 74 -2.90 -27.87 -6.36
C ARG A 74 -2.35 -26.52 -5.92
N ILE A 75 -2.96 -25.44 -6.37
CA ILE A 75 -2.44 -24.09 -6.21
C ILE A 75 -3.50 -23.23 -5.51
N ILE A 76 -3.10 -22.53 -4.45
CA ILE A 76 -3.94 -21.54 -3.76
C ILE A 76 -3.32 -20.17 -3.98
N VAL A 77 -4.10 -19.23 -4.51
CA VAL A 77 -3.69 -17.84 -4.71
C VAL A 77 -4.60 -16.94 -3.89
N ALA A 78 -4.01 -16.10 -3.05
CA ALA A 78 -4.73 -15.21 -2.16
C ALA A 78 -4.25 -13.77 -2.30
N SER A 79 -5.20 -12.81 -2.27
CA SER A 79 -4.91 -11.38 -2.28
C SER A 79 -5.73 -10.64 -1.23
N TYR A 80 -5.43 -9.36 -0.95
CA TYR A 80 -6.26 -8.55 -0.04
C TYR A 80 -7.73 -8.45 -0.50
N SER A 81 -7.99 -8.59 -1.80
CA SER A 81 -9.33 -8.51 -2.40
C SER A 81 -9.68 -9.78 -3.18
N GLN A 82 -10.87 -10.33 -2.92
CA GLN A 82 -11.42 -11.46 -3.66
C GLN A 82 -11.52 -11.16 -5.16
N ARG A 83 -11.95 -9.96 -5.51
CA ARG A 83 -12.09 -9.51 -6.90
C ARG A 83 -10.76 -9.53 -7.65
N LEU A 84 -9.68 -9.10 -7.01
CA LEU A 84 -8.34 -9.10 -7.61
C LEU A 84 -7.82 -10.54 -7.83
N SER A 85 -8.00 -11.40 -6.83
CA SER A 85 -7.60 -12.82 -6.93
C SER A 85 -8.37 -13.57 -8.03
N GLU A 86 -9.69 -13.31 -8.16
CA GLU A 86 -10.53 -13.83 -9.24
C GLU A 86 -10.10 -13.32 -10.61
N LYS A 87 -9.72 -12.04 -10.73
CA LYS A 87 -9.17 -11.49 -11.97
C LYS A 87 -7.91 -12.24 -12.40
N HIS A 88 -6.93 -12.43 -11.50
CA HIS A 88 -5.74 -13.23 -11.78
C HIS A 88 -6.07 -14.69 -12.15
N SER A 89 -7.17 -15.25 -11.63
CA SER A 89 -7.69 -16.57 -12.02
C SER A 89 -8.10 -16.63 -13.47
N LEU A 90 -8.90 -15.65 -13.88
CA LEU A 90 -9.38 -15.53 -15.25
C LEU A 90 -8.22 -15.29 -16.21
N ASP A 91 -7.24 -14.46 -15.84
CA ASP A 91 -6.03 -14.23 -16.62
C ASP A 91 -5.20 -15.51 -16.79
N THR A 92 -5.03 -16.30 -15.71
CA THR A 92 -4.35 -17.61 -15.77
C THR A 92 -5.07 -18.55 -16.72
N ARG A 93 -6.41 -18.60 -16.63
CA ARG A 93 -7.23 -19.44 -17.49
C ARG A 93 -7.16 -19.01 -18.94
N CYS A 94 -7.16 -17.71 -19.22
CA CYS A 94 -6.99 -17.15 -20.55
C CYS A 94 -5.68 -17.63 -21.19
N VAL A 95 -4.58 -17.59 -20.43
CA VAL A 95 -3.28 -18.14 -20.86
C VAL A 95 -3.41 -19.63 -21.19
N MET A 96 -3.98 -20.44 -20.29
CA MET A 96 -4.10 -21.90 -20.49
C MET A 96 -5.00 -22.28 -21.67
N GLN A 97 -5.95 -21.43 -22.03
CA GLN A 97 -6.86 -21.64 -23.17
C GLN A 97 -6.27 -21.19 -24.50
N SER A 98 -5.17 -20.44 -24.50
CA SER A 98 -4.51 -19.97 -25.71
C SER A 98 -3.98 -21.12 -26.57
N SER A 99 -3.94 -20.91 -27.88
CA SER A 99 -3.46 -21.92 -28.84
C SER A 99 -1.99 -22.29 -28.62
N TRP A 100 -1.15 -21.32 -28.25
CA TRP A 100 0.27 -21.56 -27.99
C TRP A 100 0.49 -22.36 -26.70
N TYR A 101 -0.31 -22.13 -25.66
CA TYR A 101 -0.21 -22.89 -24.42
C TYR A 101 -0.62 -24.35 -24.64
N ARG A 102 -1.73 -24.59 -25.34
CA ARG A 102 -2.19 -25.95 -25.67
C ARG A 102 -1.20 -26.72 -26.54
N LYS A 103 -0.49 -26.02 -27.44
CA LYS A 103 0.61 -26.62 -28.21
C LYS A 103 1.82 -26.96 -27.34
N LEU A 104 2.11 -26.14 -26.34
CA LEU A 104 3.23 -26.35 -25.43
C LEU A 104 2.95 -27.46 -24.41
N PHE A 105 1.70 -27.59 -23.95
CA PHE A 105 1.25 -28.57 -22.96
C PHE A 105 0.01 -29.33 -23.47
N PRO A 106 0.15 -30.22 -24.46
CA PRO A 106 -0.99 -30.87 -25.12
C PRO A 106 -1.78 -31.81 -24.20
N GLU A 107 -1.16 -32.28 -23.11
CA GLU A 107 -1.78 -33.16 -22.13
C GLU A 107 -2.66 -32.39 -21.12
N VAL A 108 -2.59 -31.05 -21.09
CA VAL A 108 -3.29 -30.23 -20.11
C VAL A 108 -4.62 -29.76 -20.66
N GLU A 109 -5.69 -30.38 -20.18
CA GLU A 109 -7.06 -29.99 -20.48
C GLU A 109 -7.77 -29.49 -19.22
N LEU A 110 -8.52 -28.40 -19.34
CA LEU A 110 -9.37 -27.89 -18.27
C LEU A 110 -10.67 -28.71 -18.20
N SER A 111 -11.02 -29.18 -17.01
CA SER A 111 -12.29 -29.85 -16.75
C SER A 111 -13.46 -28.93 -17.07
N LYS A 112 -14.50 -29.45 -17.73
CA LYS A 112 -15.75 -28.72 -17.99
C LYS A 112 -16.60 -28.57 -16.73
N ASP A 113 -16.53 -29.54 -15.81
CA ASP A 113 -17.37 -29.60 -14.61
C ASP A 113 -16.93 -28.59 -13.54
N GLN A 114 -15.63 -28.25 -13.50
CA GLN A 114 -15.08 -27.31 -12.53
C GLN A 114 -14.21 -26.25 -13.24
N ASN A 115 -14.87 -25.19 -13.69
CA ASN A 115 -14.26 -24.11 -14.45
C ASN A 115 -14.85 -22.73 -14.13
N THR A 116 -14.76 -22.31 -12.88
CA THR A 116 -15.28 -21.01 -12.42
C THR A 116 -14.16 -20.01 -12.17
N LYS A 117 -14.51 -18.72 -12.01
CA LYS A 117 -13.56 -17.66 -11.65
C LYS A 117 -12.84 -17.93 -10.31
N TYR A 118 -13.55 -18.56 -9.37
CA TYR A 118 -13.03 -18.91 -8.04
C TYR A 118 -12.11 -20.13 -8.10
N LYS A 119 -12.51 -21.18 -8.82
CA LYS A 119 -11.75 -22.43 -8.92
C LYS A 119 -11.91 -23.04 -10.29
N PHE A 120 -10.79 -23.33 -10.94
CA PHE A 120 -10.75 -24.19 -12.12
C PHE A 120 -9.81 -25.38 -11.88
N GLN A 121 -10.09 -26.48 -12.57
CA GLN A 121 -9.41 -27.75 -12.42
C GLN A 121 -9.02 -28.32 -13.79
N THR A 122 -7.90 -29.02 -13.86
CA THR A 122 -7.51 -29.83 -15.01
C THR A 122 -8.21 -31.19 -14.97
N VAL A 123 -8.30 -31.90 -16.10
CA VAL A 123 -8.82 -33.28 -16.13
C VAL A 123 -8.04 -34.23 -15.20
N GLN A 124 -6.73 -34.01 -15.03
CA GLN A 124 -5.85 -34.73 -14.09
C GLN A 124 -6.06 -34.36 -12.61
N ARG A 125 -7.13 -33.63 -12.32
CA ARG A 125 -7.57 -33.21 -10.99
C ARG A 125 -6.67 -32.18 -10.27
N GLY A 126 -5.60 -31.65 -10.85
CA GLY A 126 -4.92 -30.46 -10.33
C GLY A 126 -5.76 -29.18 -10.51
N TYR A 127 -5.51 -28.15 -9.73
CA TYR A 127 -6.38 -26.97 -9.71
C TYR A 127 -5.69 -25.68 -9.27
N ARG A 128 -6.37 -24.56 -9.53
CA ARG A 128 -6.07 -23.25 -8.96
C ARG A 128 -7.31 -22.71 -8.22
N ILE A 129 -7.13 -22.26 -6.99
CA ILE A 129 -8.16 -21.57 -6.19
C ILE A 129 -7.78 -20.10 -6.02
N ALA A 130 -8.76 -19.20 -6.17
CA ALA A 130 -8.67 -17.78 -5.91
C ALA A 130 -9.40 -17.43 -4.60
N THR A 131 -8.66 -16.97 -3.60
CA THR A 131 -9.24 -16.56 -2.31
C THR A 131 -8.75 -15.16 -1.90
N SER A 132 -9.20 -14.70 -0.73
CA SER A 132 -8.80 -13.44 -0.12
C SER A 132 -8.34 -13.63 1.31
N VAL A 133 -7.67 -12.61 1.86
CA VAL A 133 -7.31 -12.58 3.28
C VAL A 133 -8.58 -12.63 4.13
N GLY A 134 -8.62 -13.60 5.06
CA GLY A 134 -9.81 -13.92 5.86
C GLY A 134 -10.82 -14.85 5.16
N GLY A 135 -10.62 -15.17 3.88
CA GLY A 135 -11.47 -16.10 3.14
C GLY A 135 -11.31 -17.54 3.64
N THR A 136 -12.41 -18.29 3.64
CA THR A 136 -12.44 -19.70 4.05
C THR A 136 -12.00 -20.61 2.89
N LEU A 137 -11.14 -21.59 3.21
CA LEU A 137 -10.64 -22.62 2.29
C LEU A 137 -11.09 -24.02 2.76
N THR A 138 -12.37 -24.19 3.06
CA THR A 138 -12.91 -25.43 3.65
C THR A 138 -12.69 -26.63 2.73
N GLY A 139 -11.97 -27.65 3.21
CA GLY A 139 -11.78 -28.93 2.52
C GLY A 139 -10.74 -28.95 1.40
N GLU A 140 -10.08 -27.83 1.10
CA GLU A 140 -9.16 -27.71 -0.05
C GLU A 140 -7.74 -27.39 0.42
N GLY A 141 -6.73 -28.00 -0.22
CA GLY A 141 -5.32 -27.88 0.16
C GLY A 141 -4.40 -27.73 -1.04
N GLY A 142 -3.28 -27.02 -0.87
CA GLY A 142 -2.35 -26.66 -1.94
C GLY A 142 -0.97 -27.27 -1.77
N ASP A 143 -0.33 -27.59 -2.89
CA ASP A 143 1.11 -27.86 -2.98
C ASP A 143 1.88 -26.54 -3.10
N PHE A 144 1.25 -25.54 -3.73
CA PHE A 144 1.77 -24.18 -3.90
C PHE A 144 0.78 -23.17 -3.32
N ILE A 145 1.28 -22.25 -2.49
CA ILE A 145 0.52 -21.13 -1.95
C ILE A 145 1.17 -19.83 -2.42
N ILE A 146 0.39 -18.96 -3.04
CA ILE A 146 0.79 -17.63 -3.47
C ILE A 146 -0.01 -16.61 -2.67
N VAL A 147 0.69 -15.67 -2.04
CA VAL A 147 0.11 -14.53 -1.34
C VAL A 147 0.52 -13.28 -2.09
N ASP A 148 -0.43 -12.61 -2.71
CA ASP A 148 -0.21 -11.46 -3.62
C ASP A 148 -0.89 -10.22 -3.06
N ASP A 149 -0.07 -9.30 -2.54
CA ASP A 149 -0.48 -8.07 -1.84
C ASP A 149 -1.59 -8.38 -0.79
N PRO A 150 -1.26 -8.94 0.38
CA PRO A 150 -2.26 -9.36 1.39
C PRO A 150 -2.94 -8.18 2.10
N LEU A 151 -2.44 -6.95 1.92
CA LEU A 151 -3.00 -5.74 2.49
C LEU A 151 -3.10 -4.67 1.41
N SER A 152 -4.20 -3.91 1.43
CA SER A 152 -4.24 -2.62 0.74
C SER A 152 -3.52 -1.53 1.55
N SER A 153 -3.16 -0.43 0.90
CA SER A 153 -2.53 0.72 1.55
C SER A 153 -3.34 1.24 2.74
N THR A 154 -4.66 1.34 2.60
CA THR A 154 -5.56 1.74 3.69
C THR A 154 -5.59 0.72 4.84
N GLN A 155 -5.64 -0.58 4.54
CA GLN A 155 -5.68 -1.64 5.55
C GLN A 155 -4.36 -1.74 6.33
N ALA A 156 -3.22 -1.52 5.68
CA ALA A 156 -1.91 -1.61 6.31
C ALA A 156 -1.73 -0.59 7.45
N LEU A 157 -2.46 0.52 7.42
CA LEU A 157 -2.44 1.54 8.47
C LEU A 157 -3.19 1.11 9.74
N SER A 158 -4.07 0.10 9.65
CA SER A 158 -4.81 -0.41 10.79
C SER A 158 -4.11 -1.64 11.38
N GLU A 159 -3.72 -1.53 12.65
CA GLU A 159 -3.13 -2.65 13.40
C GLU A 159 -4.03 -3.88 13.39
N THR A 160 -5.35 -3.70 13.54
CA THR A 160 -6.34 -4.78 13.47
C THR A 160 -6.29 -5.53 12.14
N PHE A 161 -6.24 -4.82 11.01
CA PHE A 161 -6.14 -5.46 9.70
C PHE A 161 -4.78 -6.13 9.49
N ARG A 162 -3.68 -5.53 9.96
CA ARG A 162 -2.34 -6.16 9.94
C ARG A 162 -2.33 -7.48 10.71
N LYS A 163 -2.80 -7.46 11.96
CA LYS A 163 -2.93 -8.66 12.81
C LYS A 163 -3.86 -9.69 12.20
N CYS A 164 -4.97 -9.27 11.59
CA CYS A 164 -5.89 -10.17 10.89
C CYS A 164 -5.18 -10.89 9.73
N ALA A 165 -4.44 -10.17 8.89
CA ALA A 165 -3.68 -10.78 7.79
C ALA A 165 -2.60 -11.75 8.27
N ILE A 166 -1.87 -11.37 9.32
CA ILE A 166 -0.85 -12.22 9.98
C ILE A 166 -1.47 -13.49 10.56
N ASN A 167 -2.54 -13.35 11.35
CA ASN A 167 -3.22 -14.48 11.98
C ASN A 167 -3.84 -15.40 10.94
N TRP A 168 -4.48 -14.84 9.92
CA TRP A 168 -5.01 -15.62 8.81
C TRP A 168 -3.92 -16.41 8.09
N PHE A 169 -2.75 -15.79 7.84
CA PHE A 169 -1.62 -16.50 7.23
C PHE A 169 -1.18 -17.68 8.09
N ASP A 170 -0.89 -17.42 9.37
CA ASP A 170 -0.31 -18.42 10.28
C ASP A 170 -1.28 -19.55 10.64
N GLN A 171 -2.53 -19.21 10.94
CA GLN A 171 -3.50 -20.13 11.51
C GLN A 171 -4.38 -20.80 10.46
N THR A 172 -4.60 -20.14 9.31
CA THR A 172 -5.52 -20.64 8.27
C THR A 172 -4.79 -21.02 7.00
N LEU A 173 -3.98 -20.14 6.43
CA LEU A 173 -3.42 -20.37 5.10
C LEU A 173 -2.32 -21.44 5.12
N VAL A 174 -1.37 -21.34 6.04
CA VAL A 174 -0.24 -22.28 6.14
C VAL A 174 -0.74 -23.71 6.45
N THR A 175 -1.86 -23.87 7.15
CA THR A 175 -2.43 -25.19 7.44
C THR A 175 -3.05 -25.87 6.21
N ARG A 176 -3.25 -25.12 5.11
CA ARG A 176 -3.73 -25.67 3.82
C ARG A 176 -2.62 -26.25 2.97
N LEU A 177 -1.37 -26.16 3.40
CA LEU A 177 -0.28 -26.82 2.68
C LEU A 177 -0.40 -28.34 2.82
N ASN A 178 -0.52 -29.06 1.70
CA ASN A 178 -0.72 -30.51 1.70
C ASN A 178 0.44 -31.25 2.39
N ASP A 179 1.68 -30.81 2.14
CA ASP A 179 2.89 -31.32 2.78
C ASP A 179 3.73 -30.14 3.27
N ARG A 180 3.91 -30.01 4.60
CA ARG A 180 4.68 -28.92 5.21
C ARG A 180 6.15 -28.88 4.80
N LYS A 181 6.75 -30.04 4.49
CA LYS A 181 8.16 -30.18 4.12
C LYS A 181 8.39 -29.90 2.64
N LYS A 182 7.44 -30.26 1.78
CA LYS A 182 7.58 -30.13 0.31
C LYS A 182 6.90 -28.90 -0.26
N GLY A 183 5.79 -28.47 0.34
CA GLY A 183 4.97 -27.40 -0.21
C GLY A 183 5.69 -26.06 -0.26
N VAL A 184 5.34 -25.26 -1.25
CA VAL A 184 5.98 -23.98 -1.57
C VAL A 184 5.06 -22.83 -1.20
N ILE A 185 5.62 -21.77 -0.60
CA ILE A 185 4.91 -20.54 -0.29
C ILE A 185 5.70 -19.37 -0.89
N VAL A 186 5.03 -18.57 -1.72
CA VAL A 186 5.58 -17.34 -2.28
C VAL A 186 4.71 -16.16 -1.83
N LEU A 187 5.32 -15.22 -1.12
CA LEU A 187 4.74 -13.91 -0.85
C LEU A 187 5.28 -12.92 -1.88
N VAL A 188 4.40 -12.21 -2.56
CA VAL A 188 4.73 -11.09 -3.43
C VAL A 188 3.94 -9.89 -2.96
N MET A 189 4.63 -8.81 -2.59
CA MET A 189 3.97 -7.58 -2.18
C MET A 189 4.84 -6.36 -2.41
N HIS A 190 4.27 -5.17 -2.23
CA HIS A 190 5.03 -3.97 -1.90
C HIS A 190 4.93 -3.74 -0.39
N ARG A 191 6.00 -3.24 0.25
CA ARG A 191 5.95 -2.93 1.69
C ARG A 191 4.97 -1.79 1.94
N LEU A 192 4.23 -1.89 3.03
CA LEU A 192 3.21 -0.90 3.40
C LEU A 192 3.32 -0.42 4.85
N HIS A 193 3.89 -1.23 5.72
CA HIS A 193 4.04 -0.92 7.14
C HIS A 193 5.22 -1.72 7.71
N GLN A 194 5.83 -1.23 8.80
CA GLN A 194 6.93 -1.96 9.43
C GLN A 194 6.48 -3.32 9.93
N GLU A 195 5.33 -3.37 10.58
CA GLU A 195 4.69 -4.60 11.07
C GLU A 195 3.83 -5.33 10.02
N ASP A 196 4.16 -5.22 8.73
CA ASP A 196 3.44 -5.96 7.70
C ASP A 196 3.81 -7.45 7.67
N LEU A 197 3.14 -8.23 6.81
CA LEU A 197 3.35 -9.67 6.73
C LEU A 197 4.79 -10.03 6.36
N THR A 198 5.51 -9.18 5.60
CA THR A 198 6.92 -9.45 5.27
C THR A 198 7.75 -9.48 6.55
N GLU A 199 7.62 -8.45 7.38
CA GLU A 199 8.39 -8.35 8.63
C GLU A 199 8.06 -9.49 9.60
N HIS A 200 6.78 -9.82 9.75
CA HIS A 200 6.34 -10.95 10.57
C HIS A 200 6.97 -12.27 10.13
N LEU A 201 7.17 -12.48 8.82
CA LEU A 201 7.76 -13.70 8.29
C LEU A 201 9.28 -13.74 8.44
N LEU A 202 9.95 -12.59 8.27
CA LEU A 202 11.40 -12.46 8.41
C LEU A 202 11.87 -12.50 9.87
N SER A 203 11.06 -11.98 10.80
CA SER A 203 11.37 -11.98 12.24
C SER A 203 11.31 -13.38 12.88
N LYS A 204 10.75 -14.38 12.21
CA LYS A 204 10.65 -15.75 12.73
C LYS A 204 11.98 -16.50 12.58
N PRO A 205 12.66 -16.88 13.68
CA PRO A 205 14.01 -17.45 13.62
C PRO A 205 14.11 -18.83 12.96
N ARG A 206 12.99 -19.55 12.84
CA ARG A 206 12.95 -20.94 12.32
C ARG A 206 12.62 -21.03 10.82
N ASN A 207 12.17 -19.95 10.18
CA ASN A 207 11.79 -19.97 8.78
C ASN A 207 12.77 -19.12 7.97
N ILE A 208 13.69 -19.76 7.26
CA ILE A 208 14.58 -19.06 6.33
C ILE A 208 13.79 -18.77 5.05
N TRP A 209 13.49 -17.50 4.83
CA TRP A 209 12.85 -17.01 3.60
C TRP A 209 13.92 -16.52 2.63
N HIS A 210 13.79 -16.90 1.36
CA HIS A 210 14.56 -16.29 0.29
C HIS A 210 13.95 -14.93 -0.05
N HIS A 211 14.53 -13.87 0.49
CA HIS A 211 14.00 -12.51 0.38
C HIS A 211 14.65 -11.74 -0.78
N ILE A 212 13.83 -11.27 -1.71
CA ILE A 212 14.21 -10.36 -2.79
C ILE A 212 13.48 -9.03 -2.55
N CYS A 213 14.24 -8.00 -2.18
CA CYS A 213 13.74 -6.65 -1.98
C CYS A 213 14.37 -5.73 -3.02
N LEU A 214 13.55 -5.10 -3.87
CA LEU A 214 14.02 -4.24 -4.95
C LEU A 214 13.34 -2.88 -4.86
N PRO A 215 14.01 -1.82 -4.39
CA PRO A 215 13.44 -0.47 -4.29
C PRO A 215 13.28 0.18 -5.67
N MET A 216 12.42 1.20 -5.78
CA MET A 216 12.20 1.93 -7.04
C MET A 216 13.45 2.68 -7.49
N VAL A 217 14.19 3.28 -6.55
CA VAL A 217 15.52 3.86 -6.79
C VAL A 217 16.53 3.04 -6.00
N SER A 218 17.60 2.58 -6.63
CA SER A 218 18.61 1.78 -5.94
C SER A 218 19.38 2.65 -4.94
N GLU A 219 19.49 2.21 -3.70
CA GLU A 219 20.24 2.93 -2.65
C GLU A 219 21.73 2.60 -2.66
N ASN A 220 22.12 1.46 -3.24
CA ASN A 220 23.49 0.97 -3.28
C ASN A 220 23.75 0.21 -4.59
N ASN A 221 25.00 -0.15 -4.89
CA ASN A 221 25.26 -1.07 -6.01
C ASN A 221 24.75 -2.49 -5.68
N GLU A 222 23.80 -2.99 -6.46
CA GLU A 222 23.15 -4.28 -6.28
C GLU A 222 23.64 -5.30 -7.32
N ILE A 223 24.07 -6.48 -6.85
CA ILE A 223 24.40 -7.64 -7.70
C ILE A 223 23.60 -8.84 -7.19
N ILE A 224 22.79 -9.45 -8.06
CA ILE A 224 22.00 -10.64 -7.72
C ILE A 224 22.40 -11.79 -8.64
N TYR A 225 22.76 -12.91 -8.01
CA TYR A 225 23.20 -14.15 -8.67
C TYR A 225 22.04 -15.15 -8.83
N SER A 226 22.13 -16.01 -9.84
CA SER A 226 21.25 -17.18 -9.98
C SER A 226 21.43 -18.15 -8.83
N ILE A 227 20.33 -18.76 -8.40
CA ILE A 227 20.36 -19.84 -7.38
C ILE A 227 19.98 -21.20 -7.96
N ARG A 228 19.65 -21.26 -9.25
CA ARG A 228 19.31 -22.53 -9.91
C ARG A 228 20.49 -23.47 -9.93
N LYS A 229 20.22 -24.76 -9.74
CA LYS A 229 21.25 -25.78 -9.90
C LYS A 229 21.60 -26.03 -11.38
N PRO A 230 22.88 -26.34 -11.67
CA PRO A 230 24.00 -26.40 -10.73
C PRO A 230 24.38 -25.00 -10.22
N ILE A 231 24.41 -24.83 -8.88
CA ILE A 231 24.82 -23.58 -8.24
C ILE A 231 26.31 -23.43 -8.57
N PRO A 232 26.77 -22.29 -9.13
CA PRO A 232 28.19 -22.06 -9.33
C PRO A 232 28.91 -22.20 -7.99
N LEU A 233 30.03 -22.92 -7.94
CA LEU A 233 30.89 -23.00 -6.75
C LEU A 233 31.28 -21.58 -6.33
N VAL A 234 30.64 -21.05 -5.28
CA VAL A 234 30.99 -19.74 -4.73
C VAL A 234 32.30 -19.90 -3.95
N PRO A 235 33.30 -19.02 -4.12
CA PRO A 235 34.47 -19.04 -3.26
C PRO A 235 34.01 -18.78 -1.82
N VAL A 236 34.24 -19.75 -0.93
CA VAL A 236 34.15 -19.50 0.50
C VAL A 236 35.35 -18.61 0.85
N ILE A 237 35.13 -17.31 1.01
CA ILE A 237 36.14 -16.44 1.61
C ILE A 237 36.21 -16.80 3.09
N ARG A 238 37.13 -17.70 3.45
CA ARG A 238 37.53 -17.87 4.85
C ARG A 238 38.44 -16.72 5.22
N VAL A 239 37.92 -15.75 5.95
CA VAL A 239 38.75 -14.76 6.64
C VAL A 239 39.48 -15.50 7.75
N THR A 240 40.72 -15.92 7.48
CA THR A 240 41.69 -16.26 8.53
C THR A 240 42.63 -15.07 8.64
N ALA A 241 42.81 -14.60 9.86
CA ALA A 241 43.61 -13.43 10.16
C ALA A 241 44.99 -13.53 9.49
N ASN A 242 45.33 -12.49 8.72
CA ASN A 242 46.66 -12.22 8.17
C ASN A 242 47.27 -13.33 7.30
N LYS A 243 46.78 -13.46 6.06
CA LYS A 243 47.58 -13.64 4.82
C LYS A 243 46.67 -13.82 3.60
N TYR A 244 46.78 -12.93 2.61
CA TYR A 244 46.20 -13.13 1.29
C TYR A 244 47.08 -14.12 0.52
N THR A 245 46.66 -15.38 0.40
CA THR A 245 47.26 -16.33 -0.54
C THR A 245 46.29 -16.58 -1.69
N SER A 246 46.61 -16.04 -2.88
CA SER A 246 45.88 -16.32 -4.11
C SER A 246 46.43 -17.59 -4.77
N THR A 247 45.81 -18.74 -4.52
CA THR A 247 45.92 -19.87 -5.45
C THR A 247 44.88 -19.68 -6.54
N ALA A 248 45.34 -19.41 -7.77
CA ALA A 248 44.52 -19.34 -8.96
C ALA A 248 43.95 -20.73 -9.30
N SER A 249 42.88 -21.13 -8.64
CA SER A 249 41.98 -22.15 -9.17
C SER A 249 41.00 -21.46 -10.12
N ARG A 250 40.80 -22.05 -11.30
CA ARG A 250 39.90 -21.55 -12.37
C ARG A 250 38.57 -21.07 -11.76
N ALA A 251 38.35 -19.75 -11.77
CA ALA A 251 37.13 -19.13 -11.32
C ALA A 251 35.95 -19.60 -12.18
N ALA A 252 35.15 -20.53 -11.66
CA ALA A 252 33.85 -20.85 -12.24
C ALA A 252 32.94 -19.63 -12.03
N SER A 253 32.59 -18.97 -13.13
CA SER A 253 31.86 -17.71 -13.15
C SER A 253 30.48 -17.83 -12.47
N ALA A 254 30.28 -17.14 -11.35
CA ALA A 254 28.97 -17.02 -10.74
C ALA A 254 28.01 -16.32 -11.74
N ARG A 255 26.87 -16.94 -12.05
CA ARG A 255 25.91 -16.41 -13.04
C ARG A 255 25.19 -15.19 -12.48
N ILE A 256 25.75 -14.00 -12.70
CA ILE A 256 25.10 -12.72 -12.42
C ILE A 256 23.82 -12.64 -13.25
N LEU A 257 22.69 -12.44 -12.59
CA LEU A 257 21.39 -12.27 -13.24
C LEU A 257 20.98 -10.80 -13.37
N TYR A 258 21.46 -9.99 -12.44
CA TYR A 258 21.05 -8.60 -12.29
C TYR A 258 22.19 -7.80 -11.71
N LEU A 259 22.44 -6.66 -12.34
CA LEU A 259 23.36 -5.63 -11.88
C LEU A 259 22.62 -4.31 -11.95
N ARG A 260 22.56 -3.60 -10.83
CA ARG A 260 21.96 -2.28 -10.76
C ARG A 260 22.86 -1.36 -9.96
N LYS A 261 23.15 -0.19 -10.52
CA LYS A 261 23.96 0.82 -9.85
C LYS A 261 23.11 1.65 -8.90
N GLU A 262 23.75 2.22 -7.90
CA GLU A 262 23.17 3.24 -7.04
C GLU A 262 22.51 4.35 -7.88
N GLY A 263 21.32 4.79 -7.46
CA GLY A 263 20.52 5.82 -8.13
C GLY A 263 19.76 5.37 -9.38
N GLN A 264 19.95 4.15 -9.88
CA GLN A 264 19.21 3.65 -11.04
C GLN A 264 17.77 3.27 -10.69
N LEU A 265 16.83 3.52 -11.61
CA LEU A 265 15.43 3.11 -11.47
C LEU A 265 15.25 1.61 -11.67
N LEU A 266 14.22 1.02 -11.03
CA LEU A 266 13.92 -0.41 -11.16
C LEU A 266 13.40 -0.74 -12.56
N TYR A 267 12.47 0.09 -13.05
CA TYR A 267 11.97 0.14 -14.42
C TYR A 267 11.99 1.60 -14.90
N PRO A 268 12.14 1.86 -16.20
CA PRO A 268 12.06 3.19 -16.78
C PRO A 268 10.67 3.78 -16.55
N LEU A 269 10.67 5.09 -16.37
CA LEU A 269 9.51 5.96 -16.28
C LEU A 269 9.62 6.96 -17.43
N ASP A 270 8.50 7.44 -17.96
CA ASP A 270 8.48 8.25 -19.19
C ASP A 270 9.26 9.56 -18.98
N GLU A 271 9.13 10.17 -17.80
CA GLU A 271 9.88 11.37 -17.39
C GLU A 271 11.04 11.05 -16.43
N GLY A 272 11.42 9.77 -16.31
CA GLY A 272 12.56 9.32 -15.52
C GLY A 272 12.51 9.74 -14.05
N LYS A 273 13.46 10.59 -13.63
CA LYS A 273 13.56 11.06 -12.24
C LYS A 273 12.50 12.11 -11.87
N GLU A 274 12.00 12.86 -12.84
CA GLU A 274 10.98 13.89 -12.59
C GLU A 274 9.66 13.23 -12.19
N GLU A 275 9.27 12.15 -12.88
CA GLU A 275 8.10 11.34 -12.51
C GLU A 275 8.21 10.75 -11.10
N ILE A 276 9.42 10.37 -10.65
CA ILE A 276 9.62 9.91 -9.26
C ILE A 276 9.32 11.02 -8.26
N GLU A 277 9.80 12.24 -8.50
CA GLU A 277 9.53 13.36 -7.62
C GLU A 277 8.04 13.75 -7.65
N MET A 278 7.36 13.63 -8.79
CA MET A 278 5.91 13.80 -8.87
C MET A 278 5.16 12.75 -8.06
N ILE A 279 5.47 11.46 -8.24
CA ILE A 279 4.86 10.37 -7.47
C ILE A 279 5.09 10.58 -5.97
N LYS A 280 6.30 10.97 -5.58
CA LYS A 280 6.64 11.27 -4.19
C LYS A 280 5.86 12.47 -3.65
N ALA A 281 5.71 13.53 -4.44
CA ALA A 281 4.91 14.70 -4.08
C ALA A 281 3.41 14.38 -3.95
N GLU A 282 2.88 13.45 -4.74
CA GLU A 282 1.47 13.03 -4.67
C GLU A 282 1.17 12.11 -3.48
N LEU A 283 2.06 11.15 -3.21
CA LEU A 283 1.91 10.15 -2.14
C LEU A 283 2.36 10.66 -0.77
N GLY A 284 3.32 11.59 -0.76
CA GLY A 284 4.06 11.99 0.42
C GLY A 284 5.24 11.06 0.71
N SER A 285 6.28 11.58 1.35
CA SER A 285 7.55 10.88 1.58
C SER A 285 7.39 9.58 2.36
N TYR A 286 6.51 9.52 3.36
CA TYR A 286 6.28 8.32 4.15
C TYR A 286 5.70 7.17 3.30
N ALA A 287 4.63 7.43 2.56
CA ALA A 287 3.99 6.42 1.72
C ALA A 287 4.90 6.01 0.56
N PHE A 288 5.68 6.94 0.01
CA PHE A 288 6.69 6.67 -1.01
C PHE A 288 7.81 5.76 -0.47
N ALA A 289 8.34 6.04 0.73
CA ALA A 289 9.38 5.22 1.36
C ALA A 289 8.92 3.76 1.53
N ALA A 290 7.69 3.55 2.01
CA ALA A 290 7.12 2.21 2.12
C ALA A 290 6.88 1.56 0.75
N GLN A 291 6.05 2.16 -0.10
CA GLN A 291 5.51 1.51 -1.31
C GLN A 291 6.52 1.41 -2.45
N TYR A 292 7.36 2.43 -2.63
CA TYR A 292 8.31 2.52 -3.74
C TYR A 292 9.71 2.14 -3.27
N GLN A 293 10.18 2.60 -2.11
CA GLN A 293 11.52 2.22 -1.63
C GLN A 293 11.57 0.92 -0.82
N GLN A 294 10.43 0.26 -0.60
CA GLN A 294 10.35 -0.97 0.20
C GLN A 294 10.89 -0.80 1.63
N ASN A 295 10.91 0.44 2.12
CA ASN A 295 11.48 0.83 3.41
C ASN A 295 10.41 1.57 4.23
N PRO A 296 9.46 0.85 4.84
CA PRO A 296 8.46 1.48 5.70
C PRO A 296 9.14 2.11 6.91
N LEU A 297 8.89 3.41 7.12
CA LEU A 297 9.44 4.15 8.25
C LEU A 297 8.62 3.90 9.53
N PRO A 298 9.20 4.02 10.73
CA PRO A 298 8.44 3.90 11.98
C PRO A 298 7.44 5.04 12.12
N LEU A 299 6.28 4.79 12.72
CA LEU A 299 5.35 5.88 13.06
C LEU A 299 6.01 6.91 14.01
N SER A 300 6.89 6.45 14.91
CA SER A 300 7.67 7.30 15.82
C SER A 300 8.66 8.23 15.11
N SER A 301 8.93 8.05 13.81
CA SER A 301 9.77 8.98 13.04
C SER A 301 9.05 10.29 12.68
N GLY A 302 7.77 10.42 13.05
CA GLY A 302 6.92 11.58 12.78
C GLY A 302 6.38 11.55 11.35
N ILE A 303 5.06 11.45 11.21
CA ILE A 303 4.40 11.47 9.90
C ILE A 303 4.48 12.87 9.28
N VAL A 304 4.41 13.92 10.11
CA VAL A 304 4.52 15.33 9.73
C VAL A 304 5.77 15.92 10.38
N LYS A 305 6.55 16.67 9.60
CA LYS A 305 7.70 17.40 10.12
C LYS A 305 7.37 18.85 10.43
N GLN A 306 7.98 19.40 11.47
CA GLN A 306 7.74 20.77 11.91
C GLN A 306 8.05 21.79 10.81
N GLU A 307 9.11 21.59 10.02
CA GLU A 307 9.49 22.49 8.93
C GLU A 307 8.49 22.55 7.77
N TRP A 308 7.56 21.60 7.68
CA TRP A 308 6.50 21.58 6.67
C TRP A 308 5.37 22.56 7.03
N LEU A 309 5.14 22.80 8.32
CA LEU A 309 4.18 23.79 8.82
C LEU A 309 4.79 25.19 8.69
N LYS A 310 4.37 25.93 7.67
CA LYS A 310 4.87 27.29 7.41
C LYS A 310 4.26 28.29 8.38
N ARG A 311 4.90 29.45 8.53
CA ARG A 311 4.46 30.52 9.44
C ARG A 311 4.00 31.75 8.67
N TYR A 312 3.01 32.46 9.20
CA TYR A 312 2.62 33.79 8.75
C TYR A 312 2.57 34.77 9.92
N LYS A 313 2.92 36.04 9.68
CA LYS A 313 2.78 37.14 10.65
C LYS A 313 1.50 37.92 10.43
N ASN A 314 1.28 38.32 9.19
CA ASN A 314 0.04 38.96 8.74
C ASN A 314 -0.69 37.99 7.82
N VAL A 315 -2.01 37.96 7.93
CA VAL A 315 -2.83 37.19 7.00
C VAL A 315 -2.82 37.91 5.65
N PRO A 316 -2.75 37.20 4.50
CA PRO A 316 -2.74 37.86 3.19
C PRO A 316 -3.97 38.75 2.96
N ASP A 317 -3.84 39.83 2.19
CA ASP A 317 -4.97 40.72 1.89
C ASP A 317 -6.02 40.05 0.98
N ASN A 318 -5.61 39.02 0.22
CA ASN A 318 -6.45 38.27 -0.71
C ASN A 318 -7.07 37.00 -0.10
N LEU A 319 -7.33 36.98 1.21
CA LEU A 319 -8.06 35.86 1.83
C LEU A 319 -9.41 35.67 1.16
N SER A 320 -9.67 34.43 0.77
CA SER A 320 -10.96 33.99 0.27
C SER A 320 -11.37 32.68 0.96
N HIS A 321 -12.65 32.34 0.85
CA HIS A 321 -13.15 31.02 1.23
C HIS A 321 -12.85 30.63 2.69
N VAL A 322 -13.14 31.53 3.63
CA VAL A 322 -13.10 31.21 5.06
C VAL A 322 -14.00 30.01 5.31
N THR A 323 -13.46 28.95 5.91
CA THR A 323 -14.15 27.68 6.15
C THR A 323 -13.93 27.27 7.59
N GLN A 324 -15.00 26.90 8.29
CA GLN A 324 -14.90 26.31 9.62
C GLN A 324 -15.08 24.80 9.52
N SER A 325 -14.21 24.05 10.19
CA SER A 325 -14.31 22.60 10.26
C SER A 325 -14.55 22.19 11.70
N TRP A 326 -15.72 21.64 11.96
CA TRP A 326 -16.13 21.19 13.29
C TRP A 326 -15.98 19.69 13.43
N ASP A 327 -15.23 19.30 14.45
CA ASP A 327 -15.30 17.98 15.07
C ASP A 327 -16.06 18.12 16.39
N THR A 328 -17.14 17.37 16.56
CA THR A 328 -18.09 17.57 17.66
C THR A 328 -18.09 16.40 18.62
N ALA A 329 -17.82 16.67 19.90
CA ALA A 329 -17.98 15.70 20.97
C ALA A 329 -19.41 15.70 21.53
N VAL A 330 -19.76 14.65 22.29
CA VAL A 330 -21.12 14.43 22.82
C VAL A 330 -21.26 14.84 24.29
N SER A 331 -20.17 14.83 25.09
CA SER A 331 -20.24 15.03 26.54
C SER A 331 -19.06 15.81 27.12
N ILE A 332 -19.19 16.20 28.40
CA ILE A 332 -18.17 16.95 29.16
C ILE A 332 -17.36 16.03 30.12
N SER A 333 -17.50 14.71 30.04
CA SER A 333 -16.79 13.80 30.94
C SER A 333 -15.26 13.85 30.74
N ASP A 334 -14.46 13.47 31.73
CA ASP A 334 -13.00 13.44 31.56
C ASP A 334 -12.54 12.48 30.45
N SER A 335 -13.35 11.47 30.16
CA SER A 335 -13.18 10.50 29.08
C SER A 335 -13.70 10.94 27.71
N SER A 336 -14.35 12.11 27.60
CA SER A 336 -14.89 12.59 26.32
C SER A 336 -13.85 13.38 25.52
N GLY A 337 -13.97 13.29 24.18
CA GLY A 337 -13.23 14.14 23.26
C GLY A 337 -13.63 15.60 23.40
N PHE A 338 -12.82 16.50 22.82
CA PHE A 338 -13.14 17.91 22.77
C PHE A 338 -14.00 18.22 21.54
N SER A 339 -14.91 19.19 21.66
CA SER A 339 -15.46 19.84 20.46
C SER A 339 -14.43 20.84 19.96
N VAL A 340 -13.99 20.67 18.71
CA VAL A 340 -12.96 21.49 18.07
C VAL A 340 -13.51 22.15 16.81
N CYS A 341 -13.20 23.43 16.65
CA CYS A 341 -13.36 24.15 15.41
C CYS A 341 -12.01 24.68 14.93
N THR A 342 -11.58 24.24 13.76
CA THR A 342 -10.48 24.89 13.04
C THR A 342 -11.04 25.84 12.00
N THR A 343 -10.64 27.12 12.05
CA THR A 343 -11.04 28.14 11.08
C THR A 343 -9.91 28.35 10.10
N TRP A 344 -10.19 28.09 8.83
CA TRP A 344 -9.22 28.16 7.75
C TRP A 344 -9.59 29.21 6.73
N ALA A 345 -8.60 29.75 6.03
CA ALA A 345 -8.82 30.50 4.81
C ALA A 345 -7.87 30.04 3.70
N LYS A 346 -8.29 30.27 2.46
CA LYS A 346 -7.51 29.93 1.27
C LYS A 346 -7.08 31.22 0.58
N ALA A 347 -5.80 31.30 0.24
CA ALA A 347 -5.30 32.29 -0.70
C ALA A 347 -4.45 31.55 -1.75
N ASP A 348 -4.82 31.70 -3.01
CA ASP A 348 -4.25 30.97 -4.14
C ASP A 348 -4.35 29.43 -3.94
N ASN A 349 -3.23 28.78 -3.63
CA ASN A 349 -3.12 27.35 -3.34
C ASN A 349 -2.49 27.08 -1.97
N LYS A 350 -2.64 28.03 -1.04
CA LYS A 350 -2.13 27.96 0.33
C LYS A 350 -3.29 28.01 1.32
N PHE A 351 -3.13 27.29 2.43
CA PHE A 351 -4.14 27.12 3.48
C PHE A 351 -3.64 27.75 4.77
N TYR A 352 -4.36 28.73 5.28
CA TYR A 352 -3.99 29.50 6.47
C TYR A 352 -4.92 29.11 7.60
N LEU A 353 -4.37 28.56 8.69
CA LEU A 353 -5.12 28.34 9.93
C LEU A 353 -5.24 29.66 10.67
N LEU A 354 -6.45 30.19 10.76
CA LEU A 354 -6.75 31.49 11.34
C LEU A 354 -7.05 31.40 12.84
N ASP A 355 -7.76 30.35 13.25
CA ASP A 355 -8.18 30.16 14.63
C ASP A 355 -8.40 28.69 14.94
N VAL A 356 -8.18 28.32 16.20
CA VAL A 356 -8.55 27.02 16.75
C VAL A 356 -9.32 27.24 18.04
N TYR A 357 -10.58 26.82 18.02
CA TYR A 357 -11.41 26.77 19.21
C TYR A 357 -11.49 25.33 19.70
N ARG A 358 -11.30 25.12 21.00
CA ARG A 358 -11.35 23.80 21.65
C ARG A 358 -12.01 23.92 23.00
N ALA A 359 -13.08 23.15 23.22
CA ALA A 359 -13.74 23.08 24.52
C ALA A 359 -14.54 21.79 24.70
N LYS A 360 -14.75 21.38 25.95
CA LYS A 360 -15.75 20.36 26.29
C LYS A 360 -17.09 21.05 26.48
N LEU A 361 -18.03 20.78 25.58
CA LEU A 361 -19.32 21.48 25.54
C LEU A 361 -20.47 20.48 25.53
N GLU A 362 -21.51 20.80 26.31
CA GLU A 362 -22.85 20.27 26.10
C GLU A 362 -23.49 20.93 24.88
N TYR A 363 -24.49 20.26 24.30
CA TYR A 363 -25.12 20.65 23.04
C TYR A 363 -25.61 22.12 22.97
N PRO A 364 -26.31 22.67 23.99
CA PRO A 364 -26.76 24.07 23.92
C PRO A 364 -25.60 25.06 23.78
N LYS A 365 -24.53 24.85 24.56
CA LYS A 365 -23.32 25.69 24.49
C LYS A 365 -22.55 25.47 23.20
N LEU A 366 -22.50 24.23 22.68
CA LEU A 366 -21.91 23.95 21.37
C LEU A 366 -22.57 24.78 20.27
N LYS A 367 -23.90 24.82 20.24
CA LYS A 367 -24.65 25.63 19.28
C LYS A 367 -24.34 27.12 19.40
N GLU A 368 -24.36 27.66 20.62
CA GLU A 368 -24.01 29.07 20.86
C GLU A 368 -22.61 29.41 20.35
N GLN A 369 -21.65 28.52 20.56
CA GLN A 369 -20.27 28.73 20.10
C GLN A 369 -20.13 28.63 18.57
N VAL A 370 -20.86 27.73 17.92
CA VAL A 370 -20.91 27.67 16.45
C VAL A 370 -21.44 28.97 15.87
N LEU A 371 -22.55 29.49 16.40
CA LEU A 371 -23.14 30.76 15.96
C LEU A 371 -22.20 31.95 16.23
N SER A 372 -21.56 31.98 17.40
CA SER A 372 -20.60 33.02 17.77
C SER A 372 -19.39 33.07 16.84
N LEU A 373 -18.77 31.90 16.59
CA LEU A 373 -17.63 31.80 15.68
C LEU A 373 -18.03 32.07 14.23
N ALA A 374 -19.22 31.67 13.80
CA ALA A 374 -19.74 31.99 12.48
C ALA A 374 -19.98 33.50 12.31
N ALA A 375 -20.53 34.17 13.32
CA ALA A 375 -20.72 35.62 13.30
C ALA A 375 -19.38 36.39 13.25
N ARG A 376 -18.37 35.90 13.98
CA ARG A 376 -17.02 36.49 14.00
C ARG A 376 -16.31 36.35 12.65
N TRP A 377 -16.28 35.14 12.10
CA TRP A 377 -15.43 34.79 10.95
C TRP A 377 -16.15 34.85 9.60
N LYS A 378 -17.49 34.93 9.59
CA LYS A 378 -18.34 34.94 8.39
C LYS A 378 -17.93 33.86 7.38
N PRO A 379 -17.95 32.58 7.78
CA PRO A 379 -17.46 31.50 6.94
C PRO A 379 -18.35 31.32 5.69
N HIS A 380 -17.72 30.95 4.59
CA HIS A 380 -18.36 30.56 3.34
C HIS A 380 -18.84 29.10 3.39
N ALA A 381 -18.26 28.29 4.29
CA ALA A 381 -18.64 26.91 4.53
C ALA A 381 -18.38 26.54 6.00
N ILE A 382 -19.31 25.77 6.58
CA ILE A 382 -19.17 25.16 7.90
C ILE A 382 -19.28 23.65 7.72
N LEU A 383 -18.14 22.96 7.79
CA LEU A 383 -18.05 21.51 7.68
C LEU A 383 -18.35 20.90 9.05
N ILE A 384 -19.28 19.94 9.11
CA ILE A 384 -19.64 19.24 10.34
C ILE A 384 -19.71 17.74 10.04
N GLU A 385 -18.99 16.93 10.83
CA GLU A 385 -19.09 15.47 10.74
C GLU A 385 -20.51 15.01 11.14
N ALA A 386 -21.20 14.28 10.26
CA ALA A 386 -22.54 13.75 10.52
C ALA A 386 -22.51 12.50 11.40
N LYS A 387 -22.03 12.66 12.62
CA LYS A 387 -21.98 11.62 13.63
C LYS A 387 -22.44 12.15 14.97
N THR A 388 -23.30 11.39 15.66
CA THR A 388 -23.77 11.73 17.02
C THR A 388 -24.28 13.17 17.15
N SER A 389 -23.66 14.02 17.99
CA SER A 389 -24.07 15.41 18.20
C SER A 389 -24.01 16.27 16.93
N GLY A 390 -23.13 15.93 15.98
CA GLY A 390 -23.05 16.61 14.69
C GLY A 390 -24.31 16.47 13.84
N GLN A 391 -25.02 15.34 13.88
CA GLN A 391 -26.27 15.17 13.12
C GLN A 391 -27.39 16.11 13.61
N GLN A 392 -27.54 16.22 14.93
CA GLN A 392 -28.52 17.13 15.55
C GLN A 392 -28.18 18.59 15.21
N LEU A 393 -26.90 18.94 15.35
CA LEU A 393 -26.40 20.28 15.03
C LEU A 393 -26.65 20.64 13.56
N ILE A 394 -26.38 19.73 12.62
CA ILE A 394 -26.63 19.94 11.19
C ILE A 394 -28.12 20.18 10.92
N GLN A 395 -29.01 19.37 11.48
CA GLN A 395 -30.46 19.53 11.28
C GLN A 395 -30.97 20.87 11.82
N GLU A 396 -30.55 21.24 13.03
CA GLU A 396 -30.98 22.47 13.67
C GLU A 396 -30.45 23.72 12.94
N LEU A 397 -29.17 23.73 12.57
CA LEU A 397 -28.58 24.86 11.84
C LEU A 397 -29.19 25.03 10.45
N LYS A 398 -29.47 23.93 9.72
CA LYS A 398 -30.14 24.00 8.41
C LYS A 398 -31.59 24.47 8.51
N THR A 399 -32.26 24.27 9.64
CA THR A 399 -33.67 24.66 9.84
C THR A 399 -33.80 26.09 10.36
N ASN A 400 -32.91 26.50 11.26
CA ASN A 400 -33.07 27.73 12.06
C ASN A 400 -32.04 28.82 11.71
N SER A 401 -31.18 28.62 10.71
CA SER A 401 -30.19 29.62 10.28
C SER A 401 -29.88 29.53 8.79
N ASP A 402 -29.40 30.63 8.21
CA ASP A 402 -28.92 30.68 6.82
C ASP A 402 -27.42 30.32 6.71
N LEU A 403 -26.87 29.59 7.70
CA LEU A 403 -25.46 29.24 7.71
C LEU A 403 -25.13 28.20 6.62
N PRO A 404 -23.96 28.31 5.95
CA PRO A 404 -23.58 27.41 4.86
C PRO A 404 -23.03 26.07 5.39
N VAL A 405 -23.91 25.25 5.98
CA VAL A 405 -23.55 23.97 6.61
C VAL A 405 -23.38 22.88 5.56
N ILE A 406 -22.21 22.25 5.56
CA ILE A 406 -21.87 21.09 4.72
C ILE A 406 -21.67 19.87 5.62
N GLU A 407 -22.42 18.82 5.30
CA GLU A 407 -22.34 17.55 6.00
C GLU A 407 -21.15 16.72 5.49
N ILE A 408 -20.34 16.21 6.42
CA ILE A 408 -19.19 15.34 6.13
C ILE A 408 -19.45 13.94 6.69
N VAL A 409 -19.25 12.92 5.83
CA VAL A 409 -19.34 11.51 6.23
C VAL A 409 -18.00 10.82 5.98
N PRO A 410 -17.28 10.39 7.03
CA PRO A 410 -15.99 9.73 6.86
C PRO A 410 -16.16 8.28 6.36
N HIS A 411 -15.43 7.92 5.31
CA HIS A 411 -15.47 6.58 4.70
C HIS A 411 -14.26 5.68 5.06
N SER A 412 -13.30 6.19 5.84
CA SER A 412 -12.07 5.46 6.21
C SER A 412 -11.60 5.83 7.62
N GLY A 413 -10.75 4.98 8.23
CA GLY A 413 -10.22 5.21 9.58
C GLY A 413 -9.35 6.47 9.67
N LYS A 414 -9.25 7.05 10.88
CA LYS A 414 -8.56 8.32 11.15
C LYS A 414 -7.15 8.39 10.56
N LEU A 415 -6.33 7.38 10.83
CA LEU A 415 -4.94 7.33 10.32
C LEU A 415 -4.90 7.35 8.78
N ALA A 416 -5.74 6.56 8.11
CA ALA A 416 -5.83 6.59 6.65
C ALA A 416 -6.27 7.95 6.10
N ARG A 417 -7.20 8.64 6.79
CA ARG A 417 -7.60 9.99 6.43
C ARG A 417 -6.44 10.99 6.60
N PHE A 418 -5.65 10.86 7.66
CA PHE A 418 -4.49 11.69 7.93
C PHE A 418 -3.41 11.53 6.85
N TYR A 419 -3.04 10.29 6.49
CA TYR A 419 -2.07 10.05 5.41
C TYR A 419 -2.46 10.69 4.07
N ARG A 420 -3.76 10.82 3.78
CA ARG A 420 -4.22 11.49 2.55
C ARG A 420 -3.95 13.00 2.53
N ILE A 421 -3.72 13.65 3.68
CA ILE A 421 -3.46 15.10 3.73
C ILE A 421 -1.98 15.45 3.95
N VAL A 422 -1.16 14.47 4.33
CA VAL A 422 0.30 14.63 4.49
C VAL A 422 0.96 15.29 3.27
N PRO A 423 0.67 14.91 2.00
CA PRO A 423 1.25 15.57 0.84
C PRO A 423 0.99 17.08 0.77
N ILE A 424 -0.17 17.52 1.25
CA ILE A 424 -0.54 18.94 1.28
C ILE A 424 0.34 19.68 2.30
N ILE A 425 0.51 19.11 3.49
CA ILE A 425 1.37 19.68 4.53
C ILE A 425 2.83 19.68 4.07
N GLU A 426 3.32 18.54 3.59
CA GLU A 426 4.70 18.33 3.11
C GLU A 426 5.09 19.31 1.99
N SER A 427 4.15 19.63 1.09
CA SER A 427 4.38 20.63 0.04
C SER A 427 4.54 22.08 0.54
N GLY A 428 4.47 22.32 1.85
CA GLY A 428 4.63 23.64 2.46
C GLY A 428 3.46 24.58 2.21
N LYS A 429 2.28 24.05 1.91
CA LYS A 429 1.06 24.83 1.63
C LYS A 429 0.24 25.17 2.86
N VAL A 430 0.56 24.60 4.02
CA VAL A 430 -0.15 24.83 5.29
C VAL A 430 0.60 25.86 6.12
N PHE A 431 -0.10 26.93 6.49
CA PHE A 431 0.43 28.10 7.18
C PHE A 431 -0.26 28.27 8.54
N LEU A 432 0.54 28.29 9.60
CA LEU A 432 0.13 28.56 10.98
C LEU A 432 0.55 29.98 11.38
N PRO A 433 -0.16 30.63 12.32
CA PRO A 433 0.26 31.95 12.80
C PRO A 433 1.61 31.85 13.49
N HIS A 434 2.34 32.96 13.52
CA HIS A 434 3.59 33.05 14.26
C HIS A 434 3.36 32.94 15.78
N GLN A 435 2.21 33.43 16.26
CA GLN A 435 1.82 33.39 17.67
C GLN A 435 0.30 33.21 17.77
N ALA A 436 -0.13 32.25 18.58
CA ALA A 436 -1.50 32.11 19.07
C ALA A 436 -1.50 31.30 20.36
N VAL A 437 -2.49 31.51 21.23
CA VAL A 437 -2.58 30.83 22.54
C VAL A 437 -2.73 29.30 22.38
N TRP A 438 -3.45 28.87 21.34
CA TRP A 438 -3.71 27.45 21.03
C TRP A 438 -2.59 26.77 20.23
N LEU A 439 -1.56 27.51 19.80
CA LEU A 439 -0.63 27.07 18.75
C LEU A 439 0.23 25.87 19.17
N SER A 440 0.79 25.91 20.39
CA SER A 440 1.65 24.83 20.90
C SER A 440 0.90 23.51 21.01
N ASP A 441 -0.34 23.56 21.51
CA ASP A 441 -1.18 22.39 21.72
C ASP A 441 -1.64 21.80 20.39
N PHE A 442 -1.95 22.66 19.42
CA PHE A 442 -2.27 22.25 18.05
C PHE A 442 -1.08 21.55 17.37
N GLU A 443 0.11 22.16 17.42
CA GLU A 443 1.31 21.60 16.79
C GLU A 443 1.72 20.28 17.42
N TYR A 444 1.67 20.19 18.75
CA TYR A 444 1.92 18.93 19.45
C TYR A 444 1.00 17.81 18.95
N GLU A 445 -0.30 18.10 18.82
CA GLU A 445 -1.29 17.10 18.39
C GLU A 445 -1.06 16.64 16.95
N ILE A 446 -0.80 17.56 16.02
CA ILE A 446 -0.53 17.24 14.61
C ILE A 446 0.78 16.47 14.44
N LEU A 447 1.85 16.89 15.12
CA LEU A 447 3.19 16.30 14.98
C LEU A 447 3.31 14.93 15.65
N MET A 448 2.59 14.72 16.76
CA MET A 448 2.63 13.47 17.52
C MET A 448 1.56 12.47 17.08
N PHE A 449 0.64 12.82 16.17
CA PHE A 449 -0.36 11.88 15.67
C PHE A 449 0.29 10.65 14.99
N PRO A 450 -0.13 9.41 15.30
CA PRO A 450 -1.32 9.02 16.10
C PRO A 450 -1.06 8.76 17.59
N GLU A 451 0.14 9.05 18.11
CA GLU A 451 0.56 8.78 19.49
C GLU A 451 0.12 9.88 20.49
N ALA A 452 -0.44 10.98 20.01
CA ALA A 452 -0.95 12.06 20.84
C ALA A 452 -2.13 11.57 21.71
N ARG A 453 -2.28 12.16 22.92
CA ARG A 453 -3.38 11.83 23.85
C ARG A 453 -4.77 12.15 23.29
N HIS A 454 -4.84 13.18 22.46
CA HIS A 454 -6.06 13.67 21.82
C HIS A 454 -5.82 13.74 20.31
N ASP A 455 -6.89 13.64 19.52
CA ASP A 455 -6.84 13.73 18.07
C ASP A 455 -7.98 14.59 17.47
N ASP A 456 -8.73 15.30 18.31
CA ASP A 456 -9.88 16.12 17.90
C ASP A 456 -9.45 17.28 16.96
N GLN A 457 -8.28 17.90 17.21
CA GLN A 457 -7.71 18.94 16.35
C GLN A 457 -7.19 18.35 15.04
N VAL A 458 -6.67 17.12 15.09
CA VAL A 458 -6.26 16.37 13.90
C VAL A 458 -7.49 16.06 13.04
N ASP A 459 -8.57 15.55 13.62
CA ASP A 459 -9.79 15.20 12.89
C ASP A 459 -10.42 16.42 12.22
N SER A 460 -10.54 17.54 12.94
CA SER A 460 -11.00 18.81 12.38
C SER A 460 -10.12 19.31 11.21
N THR A 461 -8.80 19.22 11.35
CA THR A 461 -7.83 19.62 10.30
C THR A 461 -7.91 18.71 9.07
N VAL A 462 -7.96 17.40 9.29
CA VAL A 462 -8.06 16.38 8.24
C VAL A 462 -9.35 16.57 7.46
N GLN A 463 -10.47 16.80 8.14
CA GLN A 463 -11.76 17.08 7.51
C GLN A 463 -11.66 18.27 6.53
N TYR A 464 -11.10 19.39 6.97
CA TYR A 464 -10.92 20.57 6.11
C TYR A 464 -10.02 20.27 4.90
N LEU A 465 -8.81 19.74 5.13
CA LEU A 465 -7.84 19.53 4.06
C LEU A 465 -8.31 18.47 3.04
N GLN A 466 -9.06 17.46 3.47
CA GLN A 466 -9.70 16.51 2.56
C GLN A 466 -10.79 17.17 1.73
N TRP A 467 -11.68 17.95 2.35
CA TRP A 467 -12.75 18.63 1.66
C TRP A 467 -12.22 19.57 0.57
N VAL A 468 -11.18 20.35 0.85
CA VAL A 468 -10.57 21.24 -0.15
C VAL A 468 -9.87 20.47 -1.27
N ARG A 469 -9.19 19.37 -0.95
CA ARG A 469 -8.57 18.48 -1.95
C ARG A 469 -9.63 17.92 -2.90
N ASP A 470 -10.72 17.38 -2.36
CA ASP A 470 -11.79 16.74 -3.14
C ASP A 470 -12.63 17.76 -3.93
N SER A 471 -12.77 18.99 -3.43
CA SER A 471 -13.43 20.08 -4.17
C SER A 471 -12.58 20.56 -5.35
N SER A 472 -11.26 20.65 -5.16
CA SER A 472 -10.33 21.08 -6.23
C SER A 472 -10.25 20.06 -7.37
N SER A 473 -10.28 18.76 -7.06
CA SER A 473 -10.27 17.70 -8.06
C SER A 473 -11.54 17.66 -8.90
N ARG A 474 -12.72 17.90 -8.30
CA ARG A 474 -13.99 18.02 -9.04
C ARG A 474 -13.98 19.18 -10.03
N VAL A 475 -13.44 20.34 -9.65
CA VAL A 475 -13.34 21.52 -10.53
C VAL A 475 -12.36 21.27 -11.68
N ALA A 476 -11.23 20.60 -11.41
CA ALA A 476 -10.28 20.22 -12.46
C ALA A 476 -10.89 19.22 -13.46
N ALA A 477 -11.64 18.22 -12.99
CA ALA A 477 -12.32 17.26 -13.85
C ALA A 477 -13.40 17.90 -14.74
N LEU A 478 -14.15 18.88 -14.22
CA LEU A 478 -15.15 19.62 -14.99
C LEU A 478 -14.56 20.55 -16.06
N ARG A 479 -13.30 20.98 -15.91
CA ARG A 479 -12.60 21.81 -16.91
C ARG A 479 -11.92 20.98 -18.01
N ALA A 480 -11.75 19.69 -17.79
CA ALA A 480 -11.14 18.75 -18.73
C ALA A 480 -12.19 18.06 -19.63
N LEU A 481 -13.47 18.24 -19.33
CA LEU A 481 -14.62 17.94 -20.18
C LEU A 481 -14.97 19.19 -21.00
#